data_AF-A0AAP1RC10-F1
#
_entry.id   AF-A0AAP1RC10-F1
#
_cell.length_a   1.000
_cell.length_b   1.000
_cell.length_c   1.000
_cell.angle_alpha   90.00
_cell.angle_beta   90.00
_cell.angle_gamma   90.00
#
_symmetry.space_group_name_H-M   'P 1'
#
loop_
_entity.id
_entity.type
_entity.pdbx_description
1 polymer ?
#
loop_
_entity_poly.entity_id
_entity_poly.type
_entity_poly.pdbx_seq_one_letter_code
_entity_poly.pdbx_strand_id
1 'polypeptide(L)'
;MSVQQEHATSETATLTTTESGGVYQSLFDKINLTPVSSIQEIDLWQNSETLADASPDERVTAAIHVLLSCLAKSGEDVVKLDKSLLDFHIDDLDQKISKQLDAVMHHPEFQKVESLWRGTWFVVQRTDFRKNVRIELLDISKEHLRQDFDDSPEIIQSGLYRHTYIQEYDTPGGEPVASLISSYEFDNSPQDIALLRNISRVSAASHMPFIGSVGPKFFLKNSMEEVAAIKDIGNYFDRAEYIKWKSFRDTDDSRYVGLVM
;
A
#
# COMPACT_ATOMS: atom_id res chain seq x y z
N MET A 1 65.59 31.58 -19.62
CA MET A 1 65.56 30.38 -20.47
C MET A 1 64.12 29.86 -20.45
N SER A 2 63.32 30.29 -21.44
CA SER A 2 62.71 29.46 -22.53
C SER A 2 61.44 28.74 -22.04
N VAL A 3 60.19 29.21 -22.22
CA VAL A 3 59.33 29.59 -23.39
C VAL A 3 58.65 28.38 -24.07
N GLN A 4 57.32 28.52 -24.29
CA GLN A 4 56.34 27.90 -25.24
C GLN A 4 55.23 27.03 -24.61
N GLN A 5 53.93 27.14 -24.94
CA GLN A 5 53.10 28.06 -25.77
C GLN A 5 51.59 27.70 -25.57
N GLU A 6 50.69 28.72 -25.64
CA GLU A 6 49.32 28.80 -26.25
C GLU A 6 48.28 27.66 -26.08
N HIS A 7 46.94 27.79 -26.14
CA HIS A 7 45.84 28.78 -26.26
C HIS A 7 44.57 27.96 -25.86
N ALA A 8 43.48 28.45 -25.27
CA ALA A 8 42.41 29.20 -25.95
C ALA A 8 41.34 29.63 -24.92
N THR A 9 40.87 30.86 -25.11
CA THR A 9 39.83 31.59 -24.37
C THR A 9 38.44 31.08 -24.73
N SER A 10 37.62 30.77 -23.73
CA SER A 10 36.19 30.48 -23.90
C SER A 10 35.40 31.75 -24.19
N GLU A 11 34.71 31.77 -25.33
CA GLU A 11 33.83 32.86 -25.74
C GLU A 11 32.56 32.90 -24.87
N THR A 12 32.40 34.01 -24.17
CA THR A 12 31.13 34.44 -23.59
C THR A 12 30.20 34.84 -24.73
N ALA A 13 29.27 33.96 -25.11
CA ALA A 13 28.22 34.31 -26.07
C ALA A 13 27.25 35.30 -25.42
N THR A 14 27.50 36.58 -25.62
CA THR A 14 26.55 37.67 -25.36
C THR A 14 25.35 37.51 -26.29
N LEU A 15 24.21 37.11 -25.72
CA LEU A 15 22.92 37.21 -26.39
C LEU A 15 22.67 38.68 -26.73
N THR A 16 22.71 38.99 -28.02
CA THR A 16 22.39 40.31 -28.54
C THR A 16 20.91 40.59 -28.29
N THR A 17 20.66 41.64 -27.51
CA THR A 17 19.35 42.24 -27.31
C THR A 17 18.88 42.86 -28.62
N THR A 18 17.98 42.18 -29.33
CA THR A 18 17.14 42.83 -30.35
C THR A 18 15.95 43.49 -29.68
N GLU A 19 15.94 44.82 -29.73
CA GLU A 19 14.82 45.70 -29.43
C GLU A 19 13.64 45.39 -30.36
N SER A 20 12.70 44.60 -29.87
CA SER A 20 11.29 44.58 -30.23
C SER A 20 10.63 43.78 -29.13
N GLY A 21 9.62 44.36 -28.44
CA GLY A 21 8.97 43.72 -27.30
C GLY A 21 8.68 42.25 -27.61
N GLY A 22 9.44 41.36 -26.98
CA GLY A 22 9.49 39.96 -27.38
C GLY A 22 8.10 39.36 -27.32
N VAL A 23 7.82 38.38 -28.17
CA VAL A 23 6.53 37.67 -28.19
C VAL A 23 6.10 37.26 -26.77
N TYR A 24 7.07 36.87 -25.93
CA TYR A 24 6.92 36.63 -24.51
C TYR A 24 6.30 37.81 -23.73
N GLN A 25 6.86 39.01 -23.85
CA GLN A 25 6.38 40.21 -23.16
C GLN A 25 4.97 40.61 -23.65
N SER A 26 4.72 40.51 -24.96
CA SER A 26 3.40 40.80 -25.54
C SER A 26 2.30 39.81 -25.14
N LEU A 27 2.66 38.57 -24.78
CA LEU A 27 1.74 37.56 -24.30
C LEU A 27 1.38 37.82 -22.83
N PHE A 28 2.36 38.18 -22.00
CA PHE A 28 2.18 38.54 -20.59
C PHE A 28 1.30 39.79 -20.42
N ASP A 29 1.49 40.81 -21.28
CA ASP A 29 0.65 42.01 -21.29
C ASP A 29 -0.83 41.71 -21.63
N LYS A 30 -1.09 40.71 -22.51
CA LYS A 30 -2.47 40.31 -22.87
C LYS A 30 -3.21 39.57 -21.76
N ILE A 31 -2.48 38.98 -20.82
CA ILE A 31 -3.01 38.24 -19.67
C ILE A 31 -2.88 39.03 -18.36
N ASN A 32 -2.50 40.31 -18.41
CA ASN A 32 -2.27 41.20 -17.25
C ASN A 32 -1.25 40.67 -16.24
N LEU A 33 -0.17 40.03 -16.69
CA LEU A 33 0.91 39.54 -15.82
C LEU A 33 2.22 40.25 -16.15
N THR A 34 3.14 40.33 -15.18
CA THR A 34 4.47 40.90 -15.41
C THR A 34 5.49 39.82 -15.76
N PRO A 35 6.29 39.99 -16.83
CA PRO A 35 7.28 38.99 -17.22
C PRO A 35 8.42 38.91 -16.21
N VAL A 36 8.63 37.73 -15.64
CA VAL A 36 9.70 37.46 -14.66
C VAL A 36 11.01 37.18 -15.39
N SER A 37 12.10 37.81 -14.96
CA SER A 37 13.40 37.84 -15.66
C SER A 37 14.42 36.79 -15.21
N SER A 38 14.17 36.04 -14.13
CA SER A 38 15.01 34.89 -13.72
C SER A 38 14.15 33.73 -13.26
N ILE A 39 14.33 32.57 -13.90
CA ILE A 39 13.65 31.32 -13.57
C ILE A 39 14.43 30.61 -12.47
N GLN A 40 13.77 30.28 -11.37
CA GLN A 40 14.31 29.39 -10.34
C GLN A 40 14.25 27.93 -10.85
N GLU A 41 15.27 27.12 -10.53
CA GLU A 41 15.39 25.72 -10.98
C GLU A 41 14.10 24.91 -10.72
N ILE A 42 13.73 24.03 -11.66
CA ILE A 42 12.49 23.22 -11.62
C ILE A 42 12.38 22.41 -10.31
N ASP A 43 13.51 22.05 -9.70
CA ASP A 43 13.56 21.28 -8.46
C ASP A 43 12.98 22.02 -7.23
N LEU A 44 12.97 23.36 -7.23
CA LEU A 44 12.35 24.16 -6.18
C LEU A 44 10.81 24.08 -6.18
N TRP A 45 10.22 23.66 -7.30
CA TRP A 45 8.77 23.53 -7.49
C TRP A 45 8.23 22.14 -7.11
N GLN A 46 9.10 21.22 -6.68
CA GLN A 46 8.67 19.91 -6.15
C GLN A 46 8.06 20.04 -4.75
N ASN A 47 8.33 21.14 -4.04
CA ASN A 47 7.79 21.40 -2.71
C ASN A 47 6.41 22.09 -2.79
N SER A 48 5.40 21.53 -2.11
CA SER A 48 4.03 22.06 -2.16
C SER A 48 3.89 23.43 -1.51
N GLU A 49 4.77 23.78 -0.56
CA GLU A 49 4.74 25.08 0.14
C GLU A 49 5.27 26.21 -0.75
N THR A 50 6.39 25.99 -1.44
CA THR A 50 6.98 26.96 -2.38
C THR A 50 6.06 27.22 -3.57
N LEU A 51 5.33 26.19 -4.01
CA LEU A 51 4.33 26.31 -5.06
C LEU A 51 3.09 27.10 -4.59
N ALA A 52 2.76 27.11 -3.30
CA ALA A 52 1.63 27.85 -2.75
C ALA A 52 1.94 29.34 -2.53
N ASP A 53 3.20 29.66 -2.18
CA ASP A 53 3.66 31.03 -1.90
C ASP A 53 4.09 31.81 -3.16
N ALA A 54 4.38 31.12 -4.27
CA ALA A 54 4.77 31.75 -5.53
C ALA A 54 3.65 32.58 -6.16
N SER A 55 4.02 33.73 -6.73
CA SER A 55 3.08 34.62 -7.44
C SER A 55 2.54 33.97 -8.73
N PRO A 56 1.34 34.36 -9.22
CA PRO A 56 0.79 33.84 -10.46
C PRO A 56 1.74 34.00 -11.66
N ASP A 57 2.47 35.11 -11.73
CA ASP A 57 3.42 35.46 -12.78
C ASP A 57 4.59 34.46 -12.85
N GLU A 58 5.12 34.05 -11.69
CA GLU A 58 6.20 33.08 -11.58
C GLU A 58 5.74 31.67 -11.97
N ARG A 59 4.53 31.27 -11.57
CA ARG A 59 3.96 29.96 -11.93
C ARG A 59 3.71 29.82 -13.43
N VAL A 60 3.18 30.86 -14.06
CA VAL A 60 2.92 30.87 -15.51
C VAL A 60 4.24 30.84 -16.29
N THR A 61 5.24 31.59 -15.84
CA THR A 61 6.59 31.56 -16.42
C THR A 61 7.21 30.16 -16.34
N ALA A 62 7.13 29.50 -15.18
CA ALA A 62 7.63 28.15 -15.00
C ALA A 62 6.86 27.13 -15.88
N ALA A 63 5.53 27.23 -15.95
CA ALA A 63 4.70 26.35 -16.76
C ALA A 63 5.01 26.47 -18.27
N ILE A 64 5.18 27.70 -18.78
CA ILE A 64 5.57 27.95 -20.18
C ILE A 64 6.96 27.35 -20.46
N HIS A 65 7.91 27.52 -19.54
CA HIS A 65 9.24 26.95 -19.66
C HIS A 65 9.21 25.40 -19.73
N VAL A 66 8.43 24.76 -18.84
CA VAL A 66 8.24 23.30 -18.87
C VAL A 66 7.62 22.85 -20.19
N LEU A 67 6.58 23.54 -20.67
CA LEU A 67 5.94 23.24 -21.95
C LEU A 67 6.93 23.34 -23.12
N LEU A 68 7.71 24.43 -23.19
CA LEU A 68 8.76 24.59 -24.21
C LEU A 68 9.81 23.49 -24.13
N SER A 69 10.19 23.06 -22.92
CA SER A 69 11.13 21.95 -22.74
C SER A 69 10.56 20.60 -23.18
N CYS A 70 9.26 20.37 -23.00
CA CYS A 70 8.55 19.18 -23.48
C CYS A 70 8.47 19.18 -25.02
N LEU A 71 8.16 20.32 -25.62
CA LEU A 71 8.15 20.51 -27.08
C LEU A 71 9.54 20.33 -27.70
N ALA A 72 10.58 20.87 -27.05
CA ALA A 72 11.96 20.69 -27.51
C ALA A 72 12.40 19.22 -27.48
N LYS A 73 11.87 18.42 -26.54
CA LYS A 73 12.15 16.98 -26.43
C LYS A 73 11.34 16.13 -27.43
N SER A 74 10.15 16.57 -27.84
CA SER A 74 9.34 15.83 -28.82
C SER A 74 9.84 15.97 -30.25
N GLY A 75 10.56 17.06 -30.58
CA GLY A 75 11.19 17.26 -31.89
C GLY A 75 10.19 17.48 -33.04
N GLU A 76 8.92 17.76 -32.74
CA GLU A 76 7.89 18.07 -33.72
C GLU A 76 7.86 19.58 -34.05
N ASP A 77 7.72 19.92 -35.33
CA ASP A 77 7.50 21.29 -35.78
C ASP A 77 6.08 21.75 -35.39
N VAL A 78 5.98 22.45 -34.26
CA VAL A 78 4.71 22.98 -33.76
C VAL A 78 4.31 24.23 -34.56
N VAL A 79 3.37 24.06 -35.49
CA VAL A 79 2.82 25.16 -36.30
C VAL A 79 1.83 26.02 -35.51
N LYS A 80 1.14 25.45 -34.52
CA LYS A 80 0.17 26.15 -33.67
C LYS A 80 0.05 25.52 -32.29
N LEU A 81 -0.02 26.38 -31.29
CA LEU A 81 -0.19 26.01 -29.88
C LEU A 81 -1.69 25.90 -29.59
N ASP A 82 -2.28 24.75 -29.91
CA ASP A 82 -3.70 24.46 -29.70
C ASP A 82 -3.93 23.71 -28.38
N LYS A 83 -5.14 23.85 -27.82
CA LYS A 83 -5.55 23.15 -26.59
C LYS A 83 -5.31 21.64 -26.69
N SER A 84 -5.52 21.05 -27.87
CA SER A 84 -5.29 19.62 -28.13
C SER A 84 -3.85 19.17 -27.91
N LEU A 85 -2.87 20.04 -28.20
CA LEU A 85 -1.45 19.73 -27.97
C LEU A 85 -1.14 19.71 -26.47
N LEU A 86 -1.74 20.63 -25.72
CA LEU A 86 -1.60 20.66 -24.26
C LEU A 86 -2.26 19.42 -23.63
N ASP A 87 -3.47 19.08 -24.07
CA ASP A 87 -4.18 17.87 -23.63
C ASP A 87 -3.38 16.60 -23.96
N PHE A 88 -2.68 16.54 -25.11
CA PHE A 88 -1.81 15.42 -25.47
C PHE A 88 -0.61 15.26 -24.53
N HIS A 89 0.07 16.35 -24.17
CA HIS A 89 1.18 16.27 -23.21
C HIS A 89 0.73 15.98 -21.77
N ILE A 90 -0.46 16.44 -21.39
CA ILE A 90 -1.08 16.06 -20.12
C ILE A 90 -1.37 14.56 -20.11
N ASP A 91 -1.94 14.00 -21.19
CA ASP A 91 -2.18 12.55 -21.29
C ASP A 91 -0.88 11.73 -21.20
N ASP A 92 0.19 12.14 -21.89
CA ASP A 92 1.50 11.46 -21.77
C ASP A 92 2.06 11.50 -20.33
N LEU A 93 1.86 12.62 -19.63
CA LEU A 93 2.26 12.76 -18.23
C LEU A 93 1.39 11.90 -17.30
N ASP A 94 0.07 11.90 -17.49
CA ASP A 94 -0.86 11.07 -16.75
C ASP A 94 -0.59 9.58 -16.97
N GLN A 95 -0.23 9.17 -18.18
CA GLN A 95 0.19 7.79 -18.47
C GLN A 95 1.48 7.41 -17.72
N LYS A 96 2.45 8.33 -17.63
CA LYS A 96 3.70 8.09 -16.88
C LYS A 96 3.44 7.99 -15.39
N ILE A 97 2.62 8.89 -14.84
CA ILE A 97 2.21 8.86 -13.43
C ILE A 97 1.43 7.58 -13.14
N SER A 98 0.47 7.23 -13.99
CA SER A 98 -0.36 6.02 -13.82
C SER A 98 0.51 4.76 -13.83
N LYS A 99 1.45 4.62 -14.77
CA LYS A 99 2.39 3.48 -14.79
C LYS A 99 3.22 3.38 -13.52
N GLN A 100 3.70 4.52 -13.02
CA GLN A 100 4.50 4.54 -11.79
C GLN A 100 3.65 4.20 -10.57
N LEU A 101 2.44 4.78 -10.48
CA LEU A 101 1.51 4.51 -9.41
C LEU A 101 1.05 3.05 -9.44
N ASP A 102 0.76 2.50 -10.61
CA ASP A 102 0.42 1.09 -10.80
C ASP A 102 1.54 0.19 -10.29
N ALA A 103 2.80 0.50 -10.61
CA ALA A 103 3.93 -0.29 -10.10
C ALA A 103 4.03 -0.27 -8.58
N VAL A 104 3.76 0.87 -7.94
CA VAL A 104 3.76 1.01 -6.46
C VAL A 104 2.56 0.29 -5.84
N MET A 105 1.36 0.53 -6.35
CA MET A 105 0.11 -0.02 -5.83
C MET A 105 -0.01 -1.54 -6.03
N HIS A 106 0.58 -2.08 -7.10
CA HIS A 106 0.62 -3.53 -7.35
C HIS A 106 1.83 -4.23 -6.75
N HIS A 107 2.64 -3.53 -5.95
CA HIS A 107 3.74 -4.16 -5.24
C HIS A 107 3.17 -5.13 -4.16
N PRO A 108 3.62 -6.40 -4.09
CA PRO A 108 3.03 -7.40 -3.19
C PRO A 108 3.04 -7.00 -1.71
N GLU A 109 4.10 -6.31 -1.25
CA GLU A 109 4.19 -5.83 0.13
C GLU A 109 3.19 -4.72 0.42
N PHE A 110 2.98 -3.82 -0.53
CA PHE A 110 2.00 -2.74 -0.40
C PHE A 110 0.59 -3.31 -0.36
N GLN A 111 0.25 -4.19 -1.31
CA GLN A 111 -1.06 -4.84 -1.35
C GLN A 111 -1.36 -5.64 -0.07
N LYS A 112 -0.35 -6.28 0.55
CA LYS A 112 -0.53 -6.99 1.82
C LYS A 112 -0.94 -6.04 2.95
N VAL A 113 -0.28 -4.88 3.07
CA VAL A 113 -0.59 -3.89 4.09
C VAL A 113 -1.92 -3.19 3.77
N GLU A 114 -2.14 -2.84 2.50
CA GLU A 114 -3.37 -2.20 2.04
C GLU A 114 -4.59 -3.10 2.25
N SER A 115 -4.52 -4.37 1.89
CA SER A 115 -5.62 -5.32 2.08
C SER A 115 -5.96 -5.51 3.56
N LEU A 116 -4.97 -5.56 4.44
CA LEU A 116 -5.16 -5.61 5.89
C LEU A 116 -5.93 -4.38 6.40
N TRP A 117 -5.46 -3.18 6.06
CA TRP A 117 -6.08 -1.93 6.53
C TRP A 117 -7.44 -1.66 5.89
N ARG A 118 -7.61 -1.98 4.61
CA ARG A 118 -8.92 -1.91 3.95
C ARG A 118 -9.92 -2.88 4.55
N GLY A 119 -9.48 -4.09 4.91
CA GLY A 119 -10.29 -5.07 5.63
C GLY A 119 -10.74 -4.55 6.99
N THR A 120 -9.81 -4.04 7.80
CA THR A 120 -10.12 -3.41 9.10
C THR A 120 -11.07 -2.23 8.93
N TRP A 121 -10.80 -1.35 7.96
CA TRP A 121 -11.64 -0.21 7.65
C TRP A 121 -13.06 -0.64 7.26
N PHE A 122 -13.22 -1.70 6.47
CA PHE A 122 -14.52 -2.24 6.10
C PHE A 122 -15.33 -2.70 7.32
N VAL A 123 -14.70 -3.38 8.28
CA VAL A 123 -15.34 -3.82 9.53
C VAL A 123 -15.77 -2.62 10.36
N VAL A 124 -14.87 -1.65 10.57
CA VAL A 124 -15.15 -0.44 11.35
C VAL A 124 -16.29 0.38 10.73
N GLN A 125 -16.29 0.59 9.42
CA GLN A 125 -17.32 1.37 8.73
C GLN A 125 -18.71 0.74 8.80
N ARG A 126 -18.80 -0.59 8.83
CA ARG A 126 -20.09 -1.31 8.91
C ARG A 126 -20.56 -1.57 10.33
N THR A 127 -19.76 -1.24 11.33
CA THR A 127 -20.09 -1.48 12.73
C THR A 127 -20.75 -0.24 13.33
N ASP A 128 -21.96 -0.42 13.87
CA ASP A 128 -22.65 0.64 14.61
C ASP A 128 -22.20 0.65 16.08
N PHE A 129 -21.19 1.46 16.38
CA PHE A 129 -20.62 1.61 17.73
C PHE A 129 -21.61 2.16 18.76
N ARG A 130 -22.76 2.73 18.34
CA ARG A 130 -23.81 3.17 19.29
C ARG A 130 -24.53 1.99 19.94
N LYS A 131 -24.39 0.79 19.39
CA LYS A 131 -24.98 -0.45 19.90
C LYS A 131 -24.07 -1.22 20.87
N ASN A 132 -23.19 -0.50 21.58
CA ASN A 132 -22.27 -1.07 22.56
C ASN A 132 -21.36 -2.16 21.99
N VAL A 133 -20.77 -1.89 20.84
CA VAL A 133 -19.75 -2.74 20.21
C VAL A 133 -18.41 -2.05 20.37
N ARG A 134 -17.38 -2.79 20.77
CA ARG A 134 -16.00 -2.33 20.84
C ARG A 134 -15.13 -3.24 19.97
N ILE A 135 -14.18 -2.63 19.27
CA ILE A 135 -13.21 -3.34 18.44
C ILE A 135 -11.83 -2.98 18.97
N GLU A 136 -11.03 -4.00 19.25
CA GLU A 136 -9.64 -3.84 19.68
C GLU A 136 -8.71 -4.43 18.62
N LEU A 137 -7.56 -3.78 18.44
CA LEU A 137 -6.56 -4.19 17.46
C LEU A 137 -5.31 -4.64 18.21
N LEU A 138 -4.91 -5.89 17.96
CA LEU A 138 -3.65 -6.46 18.40
C LEU A 138 -2.75 -6.66 17.19
N ASP A 139 -1.67 -5.88 17.11
CA ASP A 139 -0.66 -6.05 16.07
C ASP A 139 0.31 -7.17 16.48
N ILE A 140 0.21 -8.29 15.77
CA ILE A 140 1.11 -9.43 15.94
C ILE A 140 1.28 -10.10 14.58
N SER A 141 2.49 -10.61 14.33
CA SER A 141 2.74 -11.42 13.14
C SER A 141 2.37 -12.88 13.44
N LYS A 142 1.95 -13.62 12.41
CA LYS A 142 1.65 -15.05 12.55
C LYS A 142 2.84 -15.84 13.11
N GLU A 143 4.06 -15.46 12.72
CA GLU A 143 5.29 -16.08 13.18
C GLU A 143 5.56 -15.81 14.67
N HIS A 144 5.39 -14.56 15.12
CA HIS A 144 5.54 -14.21 16.53
C HIS A 144 4.48 -14.89 17.40
N LEU A 145 3.24 -15.02 16.91
CA LEU A 145 2.21 -15.75 17.63
C LEU A 145 2.56 -17.24 17.76
N ARG A 146 3.14 -17.84 16.72
CA ARG A 146 3.63 -19.21 16.79
C ARG A 146 4.77 -19.35 17.81
N GLN A 147 5.74 -18.45 17.74
CA GLN A 147 6.88 -18.44 18.64
C GLN A 147 6.43 -18.28 20.11
N ASP A 148 5.46 -17.41 20.39
CA ASP A 148 4.89 -17.25 21.74
C ASP A 148 4.32 -18.56 22.30
N PHE A 149 3.64 -19.36 21.47
CA PHE A 149 3.15 -20.67 21.87
C PHE A 149 4.24 -21.73 22.03
N ASP A 150 5.31 -21.66 21.23
CA ASP A 150 6.44 -22.61 21.31
C ASP A 150 7.33 -22.31 22.53
N ASP A 151 7.51 -21.02 22.87
CA ASP A 151 8.29 -20.57 24.02
C ASP A 151 7.53 -20.77 25.35
N SER A 152 6.20 -20.86 25.30
CA SER A 152 5.34 -21.09 26.46
C SER A 152 5.24 -22.57 26.81
N PRO A 153 5.64 -23.01 28.03
CA PRO A 153 5.53 -24.42 28.44
C PRO A 153 4.08 -24.92 28.49
N GLU A 154 3.15 -24.02 28.83
CA GLU A 154 1.73 -24.28 28.91
C GLU A 154 0.95 -23.13 28.27
N ILE A 155 -0.21 -23.45 27.70
CA ILE A 155 -1.05 -22.49 26.97
C ILE A 155 -1.52 -21.34 27.87
N ILE A 156 -1.75 -21.60 29.16
CA ILE A 156 -2.16 -20.58 30.13
C ILE A 156 -1.09 -19.50 30.37
N GLN A 157 0.16 -19.77 29.96
CA GLN A 157 1.29 -18.85 30.10
C GLN A 157 1.54 -18.04 28.82
N SER A 158 0.81 -18.32 27.72
CA SER A 158 1.00 -17.63 26.45
C SER A 158 0.49 -16.19 26.50
N GLY A 159 1.08 -15.33 25.66
CA GLY A 159 0.67 -13.94 25.51
C GLY A 159 -0.79 -13.81 25.09
N LEU A 160 -1.26 -14.64 24.15
CA LEU A 160 -2.66 -14.60 23.71
C LEU A 160 -3.63 -14.96 24.85
N TYR A 161 -3.28 -15.94 25.69
CA TYR A 161 -4.09 -16.31 26.86
C TYR A 161 -4.14 -15.17 27.87
N ARG A 162 -3.00 -14.50 28.11
CA ARG A 162 -2.95 -13.34 28.99
C ARG A 162 -3.86 -12.20 28.52
N HIS A 163 -3.84 -11.88 27.23
CA HIS A 163 -4.63 -10.79 26.67
C HIS A 163 -6.13 -11.09 26.66
N THR A 164 -6.53 -12.32 26.32
CA THR A 164 -7.94 -12.66 26.14
C THR A 164 -8.59 -13.18 27.42
N TYR A 165 -7.91 -14.04 28.17
CA TYR A 165 -8.46 -14.67 29.37
C TYR A 165 -8.17 -13.85 30.63
N ILE A 166 -6.89 -13.59 30.93
CA ILE A 166 -6.51 -13.02 32.23
C ILE A 166 -6.97 -11.56 32.35
N GLN A 167 -6.67 -10.74 31.34
CA GLN A 167 -6.94 -9.31 31.38
C GLN A 167 -8.43 -8.96 31.25
N GLU A 168 -9.18 -9.76 30.50
CA GLU A 168 -10.60 -9.46 30.22
C GLU A 168 -11.55 -10.43 30.92
N TYR A 169 -11.46 -11.73 30.63
CA TYR A 169 -12.44 -12.72 31.11
C TYR A 169 -12.37 -12.98 32.63
N ASP A 170 -11.17 -13.10 33.20
CA ASP A 170 -10.93 -13.45 34.62
C ASP A 170 -10.77 -12.22 35.53
N THR A 171 -10.76 -11.01 34.95
CA THR A 171 -10.61 -9.77 35.71
C THR A 171 -11.98 -9.19 36.10
N PRO A 172 -12.23 -8.89 37.40
CA PRO A 172 -13.47 -8.24 37.81
C PRO A 172 -13.67 -6.88 37.12
N GLY A 173 -14.75 -6.76 36.35
CA GLY A 173 -15.06 -5.55 35.59
C GLY A 173 -14.38 -5.46 34.22
N GLY A 174 -13.73 -6.53 33.75
CA GLY A 174 -13.23 -6.63 32.38
C GLY A 174 -14.35 -6.80 31.35
N GLU A 175 -14.02 -6.60 30.07
CA GLU A 175 -14.93 -6.70 28.94
C GLU A 175 -14.54 -7.92 28.09
N PRO A 176 -15.15 -9.11 28.32
CA PRO A 176 -14.69 -10.34 27.68
C PRO A 176 -14.77 -10.26 26.16
N VAL A 177 -13.71 -10.74 25.50
CA VAL A 177 -13.59 -10.72 24.04
C VAL A 177 -14.62 -11.70 23.44
N ALA A 178 -15.56 -11.17 22.67
CA ALA A 178 -16.63 -11.97 22.09
C ALA A 178 -16.15 -12.90 20.95
N SER A 179 -15.21 -12.42 20.13
CA SER A 179 -14.65 -13.19 19.01
C SER A 179 -13.29 -12.63 18.62
N LEU A 180 -12.35 -13.48 18.24
CA LEU A 180 -11.09 -13.07 17.65
C LEU A 180 -11.17 -13.17 16.13
N ILE A 181 -10.84 -12.09 15.44
CA ILE A 181 -10.76 -12.08 13.97
C ILE A 181 -9.30 -11.91 13.59
N SER A 182 -8.77 -12.88 12.86
CA SER A 182 -7.41 -12.82 12.33
C SER A 182 -7.41 -12.50 10.84
N SER A 183 -6.38 -11.80 10.40
CA SER A 183 -6.06 -11.57 9.00
C SER A 183 -5.11 -12.64 8.44
N TYR A 184 -4.96 -13.76 9.14
CA TYR A 184 -4.03 -14.82 8.78
C TYR A 184 -4.67 -15.82 7.83
N GLU A 185 -3.93 -16.13 6.78
CA GLU A 185 -4.21 -17.25 5.91
C GLU A 185 -3.50 -18.50 6.45
N PHE A 186 -4.28 -19.55 6.74
CA PHE A 186 -3.79 -20.84 7.20
C PHE A 186 -3.69 -21.83 6.04
N ASP A 187 -2.64 -22.66 6.07
CA ASP A 187 -2.39 -23.75 5.15
C ASP A 187 -2.56 -25.12 5.84
N ASN A 188 -2.34 -26.21 5.08
CA ASN A 188 -2.41 -27.58 5.62
C ASN A 188 -1.09 -28.05 6.23
N SER A 189 -0.12 -27.15 6.41
CA SER A 189 1.18 -27.50 6.96
C SER A 189 1.07 -27.94 8.43
N PRO A 190 1.97 -28.81 8.90
CA PRO A 190 2.04 -29.19 10.31
C PRO A 190 2.10 -28.01 11.29
N GLN A 191 2.74 -26.91 10.89
CA GLN A 191 2.97 -25.74 11.74
C GLN A 191 1.66 -24.97 11.93
N ASP A 192 0.92 -24.74 10.84
CA ASP A 192 -0.37 -24.06 10.90
C ASP A 192 -1.43 -24.88 11.63
N ILE A 193 -1.47 -26.20 11.42
CA ILE A 193 -2.40 -27.06 12.17
C ILE A 193 -2.06 -27.10 13.66
N ALA A 194 -0.78 -27.05 14.03
CA ALA A 194 -0.37 -26.96 15.43
C ALA A 194 -0.76 -25.60 16.04
N LEU A 195 -0.55 -24.50 15.30
CA LEU A 195 -0.97 -23.16 15.71
C LEU A 195 -2.50 -23.10 15.91
N LEU A 196 -3.29 -23.60 14.96
CA LEU A 196 -4.75 -23.68 15.08
C LEU A 196 -5.19 -24.48 16.30
N ARG A 197 -4.50 -25.58 16.64
CA ARG A 197 -4.77 -26.36 17.84
C ARG A 197 -4.47 -25.61 19.14
N ASN A 198 -3.42 -24.80 19.18
CA ASN A 198 -3.09 -23.98 20.34
C ASN A 198 -4.10 -22.84 20.50
N ILE A 199 -4.43 -22.16 19.38
CA ILE A 199 -5.46 -21.11 19.34
C ILE A 199 -6.82 -21.68 19.78
N SER A 200 -7.22 -22.85 19.28
CA SER A 200 -8.53 -23.44 19.62
C SER A 200 -8.67 -23.70 21.12
N ARG A 201 -7.59 -24.08 21.80
CA ARG A 201 -7.57 -24.28 23.25
C ARG A 201 -7.70 -22.98 24.03
N VAL A 202 -7.02 -21.91 23.60
CA VAL A 202 -7.20 -20.56 24.19
C VAL A 202 -8.64 -20.08 23.98
N SER A 203 -9.14 -20.20 22.74
CA SER A 203 -10.52 -19.84 22.39
C SER A 203 -11.56 -20.62 23.19
N ALA A 204 -11.34 -21.91 23.42
CA ALA A 204 -12.21 -22.75 24.24
C ALA A 204 -12.21 -22.32 25.72
N ALA A 205 -11.05 -21.95 26.27
CA ALA A 205 -10.94 -21.47 27.65
C ALA A 205 -11.62 -20.11 27.86
N SER A 206 -11.47 -19.18 26.91
CA SER A 206 -12.05 -17.83 26.99
C SER A 206 -13.47 -17.72 26.41
N HIS A 207 -14.07 -18.82 25.95
CA HIS A 207 -15.35 -18.85 25.22
C HIS A 207 -15.42 -17.85 24.04
N MET A 208 -14.29 -17.70 23.33
CA MET A 208 -14.09 -16.71 22.29
C MET A 208 -13.79 -17.41 20.95
N PRO A 209 -14.77 -17.56 20.05
CA PRO A 209 -14.53 -18.13 18.74
C PRO A 209 -13.45 -17.36 17.96
N PHE A 210 -12.53 -18.11 17.37
CA PHE A 210 -11.49 -17.60 16.48
C PHE A 210 -11.94 -17.73 15.03
N ILE A 211 -11.83 -16.65 14.28
CA ILE A 211 -12.12 -16.59 12.85
C ILE A 211 -10.82 -16.29 12.10
N GLY A 212 -10.44 -17.18 11.19
CA GLY A 212 -9.32 -16.98 10.28
C GLY A 212 -9.70 -17.28 8.85
N SER A 213 -8.73 -17.25 7.94
CA SER A 213 -8.95 -17.61 6.54
C SER A 213 -8.09 -18.78 6.10
N VAL A 214 -8.53 -19.45 5.03
CA VAL A 214 -7.75 -20.45 4.30
C VAL A 214 -7.66 -20.02 2.85
N GLY A 215 -6.47 -20.10 2.27
CA GLY A 215 -6.27 -19.78 0.86
C GLY A 215 -5.98 -21.01 0.01
N PRO A 216 -5.57 -20.81 -1.26
CA PRO A 216 -5.39 -21.89 -2.21
C PRO A 216 -4.29 -22.88 -1.77
N LYS A 217 -3.29 -22.40 -1.03
CA LYS A 217 -2.22 -23.25 -0.49
C LYS A 217 -2.73 -24.31 0.49
N PHE A 218 -3.79 -24.03 1.23
CA PHE A 218 -4.44 -25.03 2.09
C PHE A 218 -4.91 -26.25 1.28
N PHE A 219 -5.32 -26.02 0.04
CA PHE A 219 -5.77 -27.04 -0.91
C PHE A 219 -4.62 -27.58 -1.77
N LEU A 220 -3.36 -27.24 -1.49
CA LEU A 220 -2.21 -27.59 -2.35
C LEU A 220 -2.38 -27.09 -3.79
N LYS A 221 -3.01 -25.91 -3.94
CA LYS A 221 -3.27 -25.20 -5.20
C LYS A 221 -2.59 -23.83 -5.22
N ASN A 222 -2.42 -23.29 -6.43
CA ASN A 222 -1.80 -21.97 -6.61
C ASN A 222 -2.84 -20.85 -6.69
N SER A 223 -4.07 -21.15 -7.11
CA SER A 223 -5.14 -20.17 -7.25
C SER A 223 -6.47 -20.71 -6.72
N MET A 224 -7.37 -19.79 -6.36
CA MET A 224 -8.72 -20.15 -5.91
C MET A 224 -9.58 -20.73 -7.03
N GLU A 225 -9.27 -20.43 -8.29
CA GLU A 225 -9.90 -21.05 -9.46
C GLU A 225 -9.63 -22.55 -9.54
N GLU A 226 -8.40 -22.98 -9.22
CA GLU A 226 -8.05 -24.40 -9.15
C GLU A 226 -8.74 -25.10 -7.99
N VAL A 227 -9.02 -24.39 -6.89
CA VAL A 227 -9.80 -24.92 -5.76
C VAL A 227 -11.26 -25.13 -6.18
N ALA A 228 -11.85 -24.18 -6.90
CA ALA A 228 -13.20 -24.31 -7.44
C ALA A 228 -13.35 -25.47 -8.44
N ALA A 229 -12.27 -25.88 -9.10
CA ALA A 229 -12.24 -27.03 -10.00
C ALA A 229 -12.26 -28.40 -9.28
N ILE A 230 -12.13 -28.44 -7.95
CA ILE A 230 -12.19 -29.69 -7.17
C ILE A 230 -13.64 -30.18 -7.13
N LYS A 231 -13.92 -31.27 -7.85
CA LYS A 231 -15.28 -31.83 -7.96
C LYS A 231 -15.86 -32.37 -6.64
N ASP A 232 -15.00 -32.96 -5.80
CA ASP A 232 -15.40 -33.56 -4.54
C ASP A 232 -14.38 -33.21 -3.45
N ILE A 233 -14.77 -32.25 -2.61
CA ILE A 233 -13.93 -31.74 -1.53
C ILE A 233 -13.84 -32.73 -0.35
N GLY A 234 -14.84 -33.59 -0.16
CA GLY A 234 -14.87 -34.58 0.91
C GLY A 234 -13.77 -35.61 0.68
N ASN A 235 -13.79 -36.24 -0.51
CA ASN A 235 -12.74 -37.16 -0.93
C ASN A 235 -11.36 -36.48 -1.05
N TYR A 236 -11.33 -35.18 -1.34
CA TYR A 236 -10.08 -34.42 -1.37
C TYR A 236 -9.38 -34.37 -0.01
N PHE A 237 -10.14 -34.17 1.06
CA PHE A 237 -9.62 -34.17 2.43
C PHE A 237 -9.30 -35.56 2.96
N ASP A 238 -9.62 -36.63 2.23
CA ASP A 238 -9.28 -37.98 2.66
C ASP A 238 -7.83 -38.40 2.42
N ARG A 239 -7.10 -37.59 1.65
CA ARG A 239 -5.69 -37.82 1.33
C ARG A 239 -4.78 -37.73 2.56
N ALA A 240 -3.60 -38.33 2.46
CA ALA A 240 -2.65 -38.44 3.57
C ALA A 240 -2.15 -37.07 4.07
N GLU A 241 -2.07 -36.08 3.19
CA GLU A 241 -1.66 -34.72 3.49
C GLU A 241 -2.57 -34.04 4.53
N TYR A 242 -3.83 -34.47 4.64
CA TYR A 242 -4.82 -33.92 5.56
C TYR A 242 -5.01 -34.72 6.85
N ILE A 243 -4.17 -35.73 7.14
CA ILE A 243 -4.29 -36.52 8.39
C ILE A 243 -4.24 -35.62 9.63
N LYS A 244 -3.33 -34.63 9.65
CA LYS A 244 -3.22 -33.68 10.79
C LYS A 244 -4.44 -32.77 10.88
N TRP A 245 -4.95 -32.31 9.74
CA TRP A 245 -6.17 -31.49 9.67
C TRP A 245 -7.39 -32.27 10.18
N LYS A 246 -7.58 -33.51 9.75
CA LYS A 246 -8.65 -34.40 10.24
C LYS A 246 -8.53 -34.62 11.74
N SER A 247 -7.34 -34.97 12.22
CA SER A 247 -7.06 -35.12 13.65
C SER A 247 -7.34 -33.84 14.46
N PHE A 248 -7.13 -32.66 13.89
CA PHE A 248 -7.52 -31.39 14.52
C PHE A 248 -9.05 -31.23 14.55
N ARG A 249 -9.75 -31.51 13.45
CA ARG A 249 -11.23 -31.44 13.40
C ARG A 249 -11.93 -32.40 14.35
N ASP A 250 -11.29 -33.52 14.67
CA ASP A 250 -11.81 -34.50 15.63
C ASP A 250 -11.65 -34.05 17.10
N THR A 251 -10.91 -32.96 17.37
CA THR A 251 -10.79 -32.43 18.74
C THR A 251 -12.02 -31.63 19.14
N ASP A 252 -12.35 -31.65 20.43
CA ASP A 252 -13.50 -30.93 20.98
C ASP A 252 -13.38 -29.41 20.78
N ASP A 253 -12.18 -28.89 21.00
CA ASP A 253 -11.85 -27.46 20.94
C ASP A 253 -11.99 -26.88 19.51
N SER A 254 -11.94 -27.72 18.47
CA SER A 254 -12.00 -27.27 17.07
C SER A 254 -13.31 -26.55 16.74
N ARG A 255 -14.37 -26.78 17.54
CA ARG A 255 -15.66 -26.08 17.45
C ARG A 255 -15.56 -24.56 17.59
N TYR A 256 -14.49 -24.06 18.23
CA TYR A 256 -14.26 -22.63 18.42
C TYR A 256 -13.50 -21.98 17.27
N VAL A 257 -13.10 -22.74 16.24
CA VAL A 257 -12.34 -22.22 15.09
C VAL A 257 -13.22 -22.23 13.84
N GLY A 258 -13.44 -21.05 13.28
CA GLY A 258 -14.04 -20.85 11.96
C GLY A 258 -12.99 -20.42 10.95
N LEU A 259 -12.90 -21.12 9.82
CA LEU A 259 -12.02 -20.75 8.71
C LEU A 259 -12.87 -20.36 7.50
N VAL A 260 -12.64 -19.14 7.00
CA VAL A 260 -13.34 -18.57 5.83
C VAL A 260 -12.48 -18.75 4.57
N MET A 261 -13.12 -19.04 3.44
CA MET A 261 -12.50 -19.26 2.14
C MET A 261 -12.99 -18.21 1.15
#